data_AF-A0A7J7DSR2-F1
#
_entry.id   AF-A0A7J7DSR2-F1
#
_cell.length_a   1.000
_cell.length_b   1.000
_cell.length_c   1.000
_cell.angle_alpha   90.00
_cell.angle_beta   90.00
_cell.angle_gamma   90.00
#
_symmetry.space_group_name_H-M   'P 1'
#
loop_
_entity.id
_entity.type
_entity.pdbx_description
1 polymer ?
#
loop_
_entity_poly.entity_id
_entity_poly.type
_entity_poly.pdbx_seq_one_letter_code
_entity_poly.pdbx_strand_id
1 'polypeptide(L)'
;MLTVPREKNNGFIYAKIFGGFAKIRSSICDLVAISRLLNATLVIPEIQESTRSKHISHKFKSFSYLYNEDEFIASLSKDVIIVKSLPEDLKAARKRNEIPTFKPKGFASPNFYMKEVLPELKKVKAIGLVITDGGCLQSMLPPSMSEFQRLRCRVAFHALQFRPEIQKLGRLIIKKHREMHKPFIAYHPGLTRETLAYHGCAELFQDVHTELIQYRRAQMIKQGIVNDELSVDSHFRRDNGSCPLLPEEVGLLLRAMGYDPQTNIYIAGAETFGGQRVLIPLLAMFENARDRTFHANTELPDLVGPETRIPSNNFQPSPVKSEKQLKEEWNRAGPRPRPLPPPPARPIYQHEKEGWYGWITETDTEPDPSPMDLRQQAHRLLWDALDYIVSVEADAFFPGFHNDGSGWPDFSNLVMGHRLYEGAASRTYRPDRKVLQEFFNMIRDDLYHPKHNWTRKVKEHLWKSMAEEGLIRESLLSKPTSFLSHPVPECSCRVPSEDSHQVKGDDGRFLYGGEIDCPEWMPRKPETFTIWQTVELAKLENNGSADYESPVVEQPESDDTGDKSSTTSAFDQDDEWDPND
;
A
#
# COMPACT_ATOMS: atom_id res chain seq x y z
N MET A 1 -31.11 -0.64 16.35
CA MET A 1 -31.25 0.80 16.72
C MET A 1 -30.01 1.23 17.49
N LEU A 2 -29.25 2.17 16.93
CA LEU A 2 -28.01 2.70 17.50
C LEU A 2 -28.31 3.48 18.78
N THR A 3 -27.78 3.04 19.92
CA THR A 3 -27.85 3.79 21.17
C THR A 3 -26.86 4.94 21.13
N VAL A 4 -27.37 6.17 21.28
CA VAL A 4 -26.57 7.40 21.39
C VAL A 4 -25.46 7.23 22.45
N PRO A 5 -24.23 7.76 22.25
CA PRO A 5 -23.20 7.71 23.27
C PRO A 5 -23.73 8.30 24.58
N ARG A 6 -23.64 7.55 25.67
CA ARG A 6 -24.14 8.01 26.97
C ARG A 6 -23.24 9.12 27.49
N GLU A 7 -23.82 10.23 27.97
CA GLU A 7 -23.06 11.33 28.60
C GLU A 7 -22.14 10.84 29.74
N LYS A 8 -22.52 9.76 30.42
CA LYS A 8 -21.65 9.00 31.32
C LYS A 8 -20.92 7.87 30.58
N ASN A 9 -19.63 8.07 30.33
CA ASN A 9 -18.69 7.05 29.87
C ASN A 9 -17.87 6.44 31.03
N ASN A 10 -17.18 5.33 30.77
CA ASN A 10 -16.37 4.63 31.78
C ASN A 10 -14.99 5.27 32.02
N GLY A 11 -14.52 6.12 31.11
CA GLY A 11 -13.19 6.73 31.13
C GLY A 11 -12.64 7.00 29.72
N PHE A 12 -11.33 7.23 29.64
CA PHE A 12 -10.60 7.53 28.39
C PHE A 12 -9.67 6.39 27.97
N ILE A 13 -9.64 6.10 26.68
CA ILE A 13 -8.65 5.20 26.06
C ILE A 13 -7.75 6.04 25.18
N TYR A 14 -6.44 6.02 25.45
CA TYR A 14 -5.44 6.54 24.51
C TYR A 14 -4.61 5.38 23.97
N ALA A 15 -4.17 5.48 22.71
CA ALA A 15 -3.46 4.40 22.05
C ALA A 15 -2.20 4.89 21.35
N LYS A 16 -1.15 4.06 21.38
CA LYS A 16 0.04 4.19 20.54
C LYS A 16 0.03 3.03 19.55
N ILE A 17 0.06 3.36 18.27
CA ILE A 17 0.00 2.40 17.17
C ILE A 17 1.35 2.41 16.46
N PHE A 18 1.91 1.23 16.25
CA PHE A 18 3.09 1.00 15.44
C PHE A 18 2.76 0.08 14.26
N GLY A 19 3.56 0.14 13.21
CA GLY A 19 3.47 -0.68 12.02
C GLY A 19 3.35 0.14 10.73
N GLY A 20 3.30 -0.57 9.60
CA GLY A 20 3.07 0.04 8.29
C GLY A 20 1.64 0.51 8.11
N PHE A 21 1.39 1.18 6.98
CA PHE A 21 0.10 1.75 6.61
C PHE A 21 -1.10 0.80 6.84
N ALA A 22 -0.97 -0.46 6.40
CA ALA A 22 -2.06 -1.42 6.52
C ALA A 22 -2.40 -1.80 7.97
N LYS A 23 -1.35 -2.00 8.79
CA LYS A 23 -1.48 -2.32 10.21
C LYS A 23 -2.14 -1.18 10.98
N ILE A 24 -1.69 0.05 10.73
CA ILE A 24 -2.24 1.26 11.36
C ILE A 24 -3.75 1.38 11.08
N ARG A 25 -4.15 1.24 9.81
CA ARG A 25 -5.55 1.38 9.39
C ARG A 25 -6.44 0.33 10.07
N SER A 26 -6.00 -0.93 10.12
CA SER A 26 -6.72 -2.00 10.83
C SER A 26 -6.82 -1.75 12.35
N SER A 27 -5.72 -1.31 12.99
CA SER A 27 -5.71 -1.03 14.43
C SER A 27 -6.64 0.11 14.83
N ILE A 28 -6.77 1.16 14.02
CA ILE A 28 -7.70 2.26 14.31
C ILE A 28 -9.16 1.78 14.26
N CYS A 29 -9.51 0.92 13.29
CA CYS A 29 -10.84 0.32 13.20
C CYS A 29 -11.19 -0.46 14.48
N ASP A 30 -10.25 -1.26 14.97
CA ASP A 30 -10.42 -2.05 16.19
C ASP A 30 -10.55 -1.16 17.43
N LEU A 31 -9.74 -0.10 17.54
CA LEU A 31 -9.78 0.83 18.66
C LEU A 31 -11.12 1.54 18.81
N VAL A 32 -11.74 1.94 17.70
CA VAL A 32 -13.08 2.54 17.73
C VAL A 32 -14.11 1.51 18.23
N ALA A 33 -14.06 0.28 17.72
CA ALA A 33 -14.95 -0.79 18.17
C ALA A 33 -14.75 -1.17 19.66
N ILE A 34 -13.51 -1.22 20.13
CA ILE A 34 -13.18 -1.47 21.55
C ILE A 34 -13.67 -0.31 22.42
N SER A 35 -13.48 0.93 21.99
CA SER A 35 -13.95 2.10 22.74
C SER A 35 -15.48 2.09 22.86
N ARG A 36 -16.17 1.68 21.80
CA ARG A 36 -17.62 1.45 21.83
C ARG A 36 -18.00 0.32 22.79
N LEU A 37 -17.31 -0.82 22.71
CA LEU A 37 -17.56 -2.01 23.53
C LEU A 37 -17.44 -1.68 25.02
N LEU A 38 -16.44 -0.86 25.38
CA LEU A 38 -16.15 -0.46 26.74
C LEU A 38 -16.92 0.80 27.18
N ASN A 39 -17.81 1.37 26.34
CA ASN A 39 -18.47 2.65 26.59
C ASN A 39 -17.48 3.73 27.08
N ALA A 40 -16.38 3.88 26.36
CA ALA A 40 -15.25 4.75 26.70
C ALA A 40 -15.09 5.87 25.67
N THR A 41 -14.51 6.99 26.10
CA THR A 41 -14.09 8.06 25.17
C THR A 41 -12.76 7.69 24.55
N LEU A 42 -12.68 7.70 23.22
CA LEU A 42 -11.43 7.49 22.50
C LEU A 42 -10.68 8.81 22.39
N VAL A 43 -9.41 8.81 22.78
CA VAL A 43 -8.48 9.89 22.44
C VAL A 43 -7.88 9.56 21.08
N ILE A 44 -7.75 10.57 20.19
CA ILE A 44 -7.13 10.39 18.87
C ILE A 44 -5.83 9.57 19.01
N PRO A 45 -5.71 8.42 18.32
CA PRO A 45 -4.54 7.55 18.44
C PRO A 45 -3.24 8.20 17.96
N GLU A 46 -2.14 7.84 18.62
CA GLU A 46 -0.79 8.27 18.23
C GLU A 46 -0.13 7.22 17.33
N ILE A 47 -0.12 7.46 16.02
CA ILE A 47 0.69 6.77 15.00
C ILE A 47 2.19 7.08 15.22
N GLN A 48 2.97 6.09 15.65
CA GLN A 48 4.33 6.33 16.12
C GLN A 48 5.35 6.57 14.99
N GLU A 49 5.12 5.98 13.82
CA GLU A 49 5.92 6.17 12.61
C GLU A 49 5.93 7.64 12.18
N SER A 50 4.86 8.36 12.48
CA SER A 50 4.69 9.79 12.17
C SER A 50 5.24 10.75 13.24
N THR A 51 5.64 10.25 14.42
CA THR A 51 6.12 11.10 15.52
C THR A 51 7.62 10.95 15.80
N ARG A 52 8.20 9.79 15.48
CA ARG A 52 9.59 9.48 15.81
C ARG A 52 10.60 10.00 14.78
N SER A 53 10.13 10.37 13.60
CA SER A 53 10.98 10.72 12.47
C SER A 53 11.36 12.20 12.50
N LYS A 54 12.67 12.50 12.57
CA LYS A 54 13.20 13.88 12.59
C LYS A 54 12.88 14.70 11.33
N HIS A 55 12.51 14.02 10.24
CA HIS A 55 12.19 14.63 8.94
C HIS A 55 10.72 15.04 8.79
N ILE A 56 9.84 14.66 9.73
CA ILE A 56 8.43 15.05 9.66
C ILE A 56 8.26 16.49 10.15
N SER A 57 7.52 17.29 9.39
CA SER A 57 7.25 18.68 9.73
C SER A 57 6.50 18.80 11.06
N HIS A 58 6.95 19.73 11.91
CA HIS A 58 6.30 20.07 13.18
C HIS A 58 4.87 20.63 13.02
N LYS A 59 4.48 21.01 11.79
CA LYS A 59 3.10 21.39 11.44
C LYS A 59 2.12 20.26 11.72
N PHE A 60 2.57 19.01 11.55
CA PHE A 60 1.73 17.84 11.71
C PHE A 60 1.95 17.20 13.06
N LYS A 61 0.84 16.85 13.71
CA LYS A 61 0.83 15.87 14.79
C LYS A 61 0.70 14.48 14.19
N SER A 62 0.86 13.49 15.05
CA SER A 62 0.76 12.06 14.75
C SER A 62 -0.37 11.65 13.78
N PHE A 63 -1.64 11.77 14.19
CA PHE A 63 -2.79 11.34 13.38
C PHE A 63 -3.06 12.28 12.20
N SER A 64 -3.02 13.60 12.46
CA SER A 64 -3.17 14.67 11.46
C SER A 64 -2.12 14.70 10.37
N TYR A 65 -1.09 13.85 10.44
CA TYR A 65 -0.12 13.71 9.37
C TYR A 65 -0.73 12.99 8.16
N LEU A 66 -1.61 12.01 8.42
CA LEU A 66 -2.20 11.14 7.40
C LEU A 66 -3.70 11.38 7.20
N TYR A 67 -4.44 11.54 8.29
CA TYR A 67 -5.91 11.56 8.29
C TYR A 67 -6.47 12.92 8.66
N ASN A 68 -7.70 13.19 8.21
CA ASN A 68 -8.47 14.36 8.61
C ASN A 68 -9.08 14.12 9.99
N GLU A 69 -8.54 14.77 11.03
CA GLU A 69 -9.00 14.63 12.42
C GLU A 69 -10.46 15.05 12.61
N ASP A 70 -10.89 16.13 11.96
CA ASP A 70 -12.21 16.71 12.18
C ASP A 70 -13.30 15.85 11.54
N GLU A 71 -13.06 15.36 10.32
CA GLU A 71 -13.97 14.40 9.66
C GLU A 71 -14.03 13.07 10.40
N PHE A 72 -12.91 12.59 10.94
CA PHE A 72 -12.87 11.37 11.74
C PHE A 72 -13.74 11.48 13.00
N ILE A 73 -13.68 12.61 13.71
CA ILE A 73 -14.55 12.87 14.87
C ILE A 73 -16.01 13.03 14.45
N ALA A 74 -16.27 13.84 13.41
CA ALA A 74 -17.62 14.16 12.97
C ALA A 74 -18.39 12.91 12.51
N SER A 75 -17.74 12.09 11.67
CA SER A 75 -18.32 10.88 11.09
C SER A 75 -18.67 9.80 12.13
N LEU A 76 -18.01 9.80 13.29
CA LEU A 76 -18.20 8.82 14.38
C LEU A 76 -18.92 9.37 15.61
N SER A 77 -19.34 10.65 15.58
CA SER A 77 -19.98 11.35 16.71
C SER A 77 -21.21 10.64 17.30
N LYS A 78 -21.95 9.88 16.48
CA LYS A 78 -23.12 9.09 16.90
C LYS A 78 -22.77 7.69 17.44
N ASP A 79 -21.53 7.24 17.24
CA ASP A 79 -21.06 5.92 17.62
C ASP A 79 -20.20 5.98 18.88
N VAL A 80 -19.16 6.80 18.88
CA VAL A 80 -18.16 6.89 19.98
C VAL A 80 -17.80 8.36 20.20
N ILE A 81 -17.64 8.75 21.46
CA ILE A 81 -17.11 10.08 21.80
C ILE A 81 -15.60 10.05 21.53
N ILE A 82 -15.13 10.92 20.64
CA ILE A 82 -13.72 11.03 20.27
C ILE A 82 -13.23 12.43 20.64
N VAL A 83 -12.08 12.51 21.32
CA VAL A 83 -11.46 13.77 21.74
C VAL A 83 -10.02 13.88 21.24
N LYS A 84 -9.57 15.10 20.94
CA LYS A 84 -8.21 15.35 20.43
C LYS A 84 -7.11 15.10 21.46
N SER A 85 -7.41 15.27 22.76
CA SER A 85 -6.42 15.06 23.82
C SER A 85 -7.08 14.69 25.14
N LEU A 86 -6.33 14.02 26.01
CA LEU A 86 -6.74 13.76 27.39
C LEU A 86 -7.00 15.08 28.16
N PRO A 87 -7.91 15.09 29.16
CA PRO A 87 -8.01 16.14 30.17
C PRO A 87 -6.66 16.44 30.87
N GLU A 88 -6.45 17.66 31.34
CA GLU A 88 -5.14 18.11 31.87
C GLU A 88 -4.66 17.34 33.10
N ASP A 89 -5.58 16.95 33.99
CA ASP A 89 -5.32 16.09 35.14
C ASP A 89 -4.82 14.70 34.70
N LEU A 90 -5.47 14.10 33.71
CA LEU A 90 -5.08 12.80 33.14
C LEU A 90 -3.80 12.90 32.30
N LYS A 91 -3.53 14.04 31.65
CA LYS A 91 -2.24 14.30 30.99
C LYS A 91 -1.10 14.34 32.01
N ALA A 92 -1.31 14.98 33.15
CA ALA A 92 -0.32 15.03 34.22
C ALA A 92 -0.08 13.63 34.82
N ALA A 93 -1.14 12.86 35.05
CA ALA A 93 -1.04 11.46 35.50
C ALA A 93 -0.29 10.56 34.50
N ARG A 94 -0.56 10.73 33.19
CA ARG A 94 0.19 10.05 32.12
C ARG A 94 1.68 10.37 32.19
N LYS A 95 2.06 11.63 32.39
CA LYS A 95 3.48 12.05 32.50
C LYS A 95 4.18 11.44 33.73
N ARG A 96 3.43 11.20 34.81
CA ARG A 96 3.91 10.53 36.03
C ARG A 96 3.85 9.00 35.96
N ASN A 97 3.45 8.42 34.83
CA ASN A 97 3.25 6.97 34.63
C ASN A 97 2.23 6.34 35.58
N GLU A 98 1.22 7.10 36.01
CA GLU A 98 0.16 6.63 36.93
C GLU A 98 -0.99 5.90 36.19
N ILE A 99 -1.01 5.95 34.86
CA ILE A 99 -2.05 5.34 34.04
C ILE A 99 -1.60 3.96 33.53
N PRO A 100 -2.35 2.88 33.82
CA PRO A 100 -1.99 1.53 33.37
C PRO A 100 -2.00 1.44 31.84
N THR A 101 -1.05 0.68 31.30
CA THR A 101 -0.89 0.45 29.87
C THR A 101 -0.97 -1.04 29.55
N PHE A 102 -1.83 -1.41 28.59
CA PHE A 102 -1.99 -2.77 28.12
C PHE A 102 -1.36 -2.93 26.72
N LYS A 103 -0.80 -4.12 26.47
CA LYS A 103 -0.27 -4.53 25.17
C LYS A 103 -1.13 -5.70 24.66
N PRO A 104 -2.29 -5.43 24.03
CA PRO A 104 -3.13 -6.49 23.53
C PRO A 104 -2.40 -7.28 22.44
N LYS A 105 -2.61 -8.60 22.42
CA LYS A 105 -2.25 -9.43 21.26
C LYS A 105 -3.12 -9.01 20.06
N GLY A 106 -2.61 -9.13 18.84
CA GLY A 106 -3.34 -8.67 17.66
C GLY A 106 -4.74 -9.28 17.50
N PHE A 107 -4.95 -10.53 17.93
CA PHE A 107 -6.26 -11.22 17.93
C PHE A 107 -6.93 -11.27 19.31
N ALA A 108 -6.76 -10.24 20.15
CA ALA A 108 -7.38 -10.22 21.48
C ALA A 108 -8.91 -10.37 21.40
N SER A 109 -9.47 -11.23 22.25
CA SER A 109 -10.91 -11.47 22.27
C SER A 109 -11.66 -10.31 22.94
N PRO A 110 -12.95 -10.09 22.64
CA PRO A 110 -13.79 -9.15 23.40
C PRO A 110 -13.76 -9.40 24.91
N ASN A 111 -13.63 -10.66 25.34
CA ASN A 111 -13.56 -11.03 26.74
C ASN A 111 -12.32 -10.47 27.46
N PHE A 112 -11.18 -10.39 26.78
CA PHE A 112 -9.97 -9.75 27.33
C PHE A 112 -10.27 -8.30 27.72
N TYR A 113 -10.91 -7.54 26.82
CA TYR A 113 -11.28 -6.15 27.09
C TYR A 113 -12.31 -6.03 28.22
N MET A 114 -13.32 -6.89 28.23
CA MET A 114 -14.39 -6.83 29.23
C MET A 114 -13.94 -7.26 30.63
N LYS A 115 -13.04 -8.25 30.73
CA LYS A 115 -12.61 -8.82 32.02
C LYS A 115 -11.35 -8.19 32.59
N GLU A 116 -10.43 -7.72 31.74
CA GLU A 116 -9.12 -7.21 32.18
C GLU A 116 -9.03 -5.69 32.04
N VAL A 117 -9.47 -5.14 30.91
CA VAL A 117 -9.32 -3.70 30.63
C VAL A 117 -10.43 -2.86 31.28
N LEU A 118 -11.69 -3.30 31.20
CA LEU A 118 -12.83 -2.55 31.71
C LEU A 118 -12.78 -2.27 33.23
N PRO A 119 -12.39 -3.22 34.10
CA PRO A 119 -12.32 -2.94 35.54
C PRO A 119 -11.30 -1.85 35.88
N GLU A 120 -10.10 -1.92 35.29
CA GLU A 120 -9.06 -0.91 35.48
C GLU A 120 -9.46 0.44 34.89
N LEU A 121 -10.12 0.45 33.73
CA LEU A 121 -10.66 1.67 33.15
C LEU A 121 -11.66 2.37 34.08
N LYS A 122 -12.58 1.61 34.71
CA LYS A 122 -13.55 2.18 35.64
C LYS A 122 -12.89 2.76 36.90
N LYS A 123 -11.79 2.14 37.35
CA LYS A 123 -11.03 2.51 38.54
C LYS A 123 -10.17 3.76 38.32
N VAL A 124 -9.34 3.78 37.28
CA VAL A 124 -8.34 4.84 37.02
C VAL A 124 -8.89 5.94 36.10
N LYS A 125 -10.03 5.71 35.44
CA LYS A 125 -10.67 6.60 34.46
C LYS A 125 -9.87 6.85 33.17
N ALA A 126 -8.68 6.28 33.05
CA ALA A 126 -7.91 6.26 31.81
C ALA A 126 -7.09 4.98 31.71
N ILE A 127 -6.90 4.48 30.49
CA ILE A 127 -5.99 3.38 30.18
C ILE A 127 -5.24 3.66 28.87
N GLY A 128 -4.00 3.18 28.79
CA GLY A 128 -3.19 3.20 27.58
C GLY A 128 -3.23 1.87 26.85
N LEU A 129 -3.30 1.89 25.52
CA LEU A 129 -3.08 0.71 24.67
C LEU A 129 -1.83 0.91 23.81
N VAL A 130 -0.98 -0.11 23.71
CA VAL A 130 0.19 -0.12 22.84
C VAL A 130 0.03 -1.28 21.85
N ILE A 131 -0.10 -0.95 20.57
CA ILE A 131 -0.41 -1.90 19.49
C ILE A 131 0.78 -1.94 18.54
N THR A 132 1.45 -3.09 18.45
CA THR A 132 2.69 -3.24 17.66
C THR A 132 2.55 -4.09 16.41
N ASP A 133 1.60 -5.03 16.40
CA ASP A 133 1.58 -6.09 15.40
C ASP A 133 0.49 -5.94 14.34
N GLY A 134 -0.26 -4.82 14.36
CA GLY A 134 -1.46 -4.66 13.53
C GLY A 134 -2.65 -5.39 14.14
N GLY A 135 -3.83 -4.76 14.04
CA GLY A 135 -5.03 -5.22 14.74
C GLY A 135 -4.87 -5.23 16.27
N CYS A 136 -6.00 -5.20 16.97
CA CYS A 136 -6.04 -5.46 18.41
C CYS A 136 -7.34 -6.13 18.83
N LEU A 137 -8.19 -6.54 17.88
CA LEU A 137 -9.41 -7.27 18.13
C LEU A 137 -9.44 -8.46 17.18
N GLN A 138 -9.95 -9.60 17.65
CA GLN A 138 -10.15 -10.77 16.81
C GLN A 138 -10.86 -10.39 15.49
N SER A 139 -10.36 -10.92 14.36
CA SER A 139 -10.86 -10.55 13.02
C SER A 139 -12.37 -10.76 12.88
N MET A 140 -12.84 -11.95 13.26
CA MET A 140 -14.23 -12.36 13.20
C MET A 140 -14.88 -12.29 14.57
N LEU A 141 -15.85 -11.39 14.74
CA LEU A 141 -16.67 -11.31 15.94
C LEU A 141 -17.88 -12.25 15.87
N PRO A 142 -18.41 -12.72 17.01
CA PRO A 142 -19.63 -13.52 17.03
C PRO A 142 -20.81 -12.77 16.40
N PRO A 143 -21.84 -13.47 15.87
CA PRO A 143 -23.01 -12.83 15.25
C PRO A 143 -23.75 -11.82 16.16
N SER A 144 -23.73 -12.05 17.48
CA SER A 144 -24.28 -11.13 18.49
C SER A 144 -23.55 -9.78 18.58
N MET A 145 -22.36 -9.69 17.97
CA MET A 145 -21.49 -8.51 17.93
C MET A 145 -21.33 -7.96 16.50
N SER A 146 -22.26 -8.30 15.59
CA SER A 146 -22.26 -7.82 14.20
C SER A 146 -22.23 -6.30 14.06
N GLU A 147 -22.86 -5.56 14.98
CA GLU A 147 -22.81 -4.09 15.03
C GLU A 147 -21.38 -3.55 15.19
N PHE A 148 -20.49 -4.26 15.90
CA PHE A 148 -19.08 -3.86 16.03
C PHE A 148 -18.30 -4.12 14.74
N GLN A 149 -18.64 -5.17 13.99
CA GLN A 149 -18.06 -5.38 12.65
C GLN A 149 -18.48 -4.27 11.70
N ARG A 150 -19.77 -3.89 11.70
CA ARG A 150 -20.28 -2.76 10.90
C ARG A 150 -19.60 -1.44 11.26
N LEU A 151 -19.39 -1.19 12.55
CA LEU A 151 -18.66 -0.02 13.00
C LEU A 151 -17.22 -0.04 12.46
N ARG A 152 -16.52 -1.18 12.50
CA ARG A 152 -15.18 -1.32 11.90
C ARG A 152 -15.22 -1.05 10.39
N CYS A 153 -16.23 -1.53 9.66
CA CYS A 153 -16.42 -1.22 8.23
C CYS A 153 -16.59 0.28 7.99
N ARG A 154 -17.48 0.93 8.75
CA ARG A 154 -17.71 2.38 8.66
C ARG A 154 -16.44 3.17 8.94
N VAL A 155 -15.68 2.76 9.96
CA VAL A 155 -14.40 3.39 10.28
C VAL A 155 -13.41 3.23 9.14
N ALA A 156 -13.24 2.00 8.63
CA ALA A 156 -12.31 1.69 7.57
C ALA A 156 -12.63 2.48 6.30
N PHE A 157 -13.86 2.37 5.78
CA PHE A 157 -14.18 2.84 4.44
C PHE A 157 -14.75 4.27 4.38
N HIS A 158 -15.23 4.82 5.50
CA HIS A 158 -15.86 6.16 5.52
C HIS A 158 -15.19 7.16 6.46
N ALA A 159 -14.90 6.76 7.71
CA ALA A 159 -14.42 7.71 8.72
C ALA A 159 -12.92 8.03 8.59
N LEU A 160 -12.11 7.06 8.17
CA LEU A 160 -10.66 7.23 7.97
C LEU A 160 -10.36 7.88 6.62
N GLN A 161 -10.78 9.14 6.48
CA GLN A 161 -10.46 9.97 5.31
C GLN A 161 -9.06 10.54 5.42
N PHE A 162 -8.30 10.44 4.33
CA PHE A 162 -7.02 11.14 4.23
C PHE A 162 -7.22 12.64 4.25
N ARG A 163 -6.16 13.36 4.61
CA ARG A 163 -6.17 14.82 4.54
C ARG A 163 -6.45 15.32 3.12
N PRO A 164 -7.03 16.53 2.99
CA PRO A 164 -7.36 17.11 1.68
C PRO A 164 -6.18 17.19 0.72
N GLU A 165 -4.95 17.45 1.20
CA GLU A 165 -3.77 17.56 0.34
C GLU A 165 -3.39 16.21 -0.28
N ILE A 166 -3.48 15.12 0.49
CA ILE A 166 -3.25 13.75 -0.01
C ILE A 166 -4.32 13.39 -1.05
N GLN A 167 -5.58 13.70 -0.75
CA GLN A 167 -6.69 13.42 -1.67
C GLN A 167 -6.55 14.23 -2.98
N LYS A 168 -6.18 15.51 -2.90
CA LYS A 168 -5.96 16.37 -4.06
C LYS A 168 -4.85 15.80 -4.96
N LEU A 169 -3.72 15.41 -4.38
CA LEU A 169 -2.61 14.84 -5.14
C LEU A 169 -2.97 13.46 -5.73
N GLY A 170 -3.63 12.59 -4.96
CA GLY A 170 -4.12 11.31 -5.46
C GLY A 170 -5.04 11.46 -6.68
N ARG A 171 -6.00 12.40 -6.61
CA ARG A 171 -6.88 12.74 -7.75
C ARG A 171 -6.11 13.27 -8.95
N LEU A 172 -5.08 14.08 -8.72
CA LEU A 172 -4.22 14.58 -9.79
C LEU A 172 -3.49 13.42 -10.49
N ILE A 173 -2.93 12.48 -9.73
CA ILE A 173 -2.26 11.28 -10.29
C ILE A 173 -3.25 10.46 -11.11
N ILE A 174 -4.47 10.22 -10.58
CA ILE A 174 -5.53 9.50 -11.30
C ILE A 174 -5.90 10.22 -12.60
N LYS A 175 -6.12 11.54 -12.55
CA LYS A 175 -6.47 12.35 -13.72
C LYS A 175 -5.42 12.24 -14.82
N LYS A 176 -4.14 12.26 -14.45
CA LYS A 176 -3.02 12.09 -15.40
C LYS A 176 -2.98 10.69 -16.01
N HIS A 177 -3.18 9.64 -15.21
CA HIS A 177 -3.24 8.27 -15.73
C HIS A 177 -4.47 8.00 -16.60
N ARG A 178 -5.55 8.76 -16.40
CA ARG A 178 -6.76 8.75 -17.24
C ARG A 178 -6.72 9.78 -18.37
N GLU A 179 -5.56 10.37 -18.69
CA GLU A 179 -5.43 11.29 -19.81
C GLU A 179 -5.97 10.66 -21.10
N MET A 180 -6.73 11.46 -21.87
CA MET A 180 -7.47 11.02 -23.06
C MET A 180 -8.52 9.93 -22.79
N HIS A 181 -9.07 9.83 -21.57
CA HIS A 181 -10.08 8.84 -21.17
C HIS A 181 -9.60 7.38 -21.31
N LYS A 182 -8.29 7.15 -21.32
CA LYS A 182 -7.72 5.80 -21.34
C LYS A 182 -7.84 5.16 -19.95
N PRO A 183 -8.33 3.91 -19.85
CA PRO A 183 -8.31 3.19 -18.58
C PRO A 183 -6.88 2.84 -18.18
N PHE A 184 -6.63 2.69 -16.89
CA PHE A 184 -5.31 2.31 -16.37
C PHE A 184 -5.40 1.18 -15.35
N ILE A 185 -4.28 0.46 -15.20
CA ILE A 185 -4.12 -0.63 -14.24
C ILE A 185 -3.23 -0.13 -13.11
N ALA A 186 -3.64 -0.33 -11.86
CA ALA A 186 -2.73 -0.23 -10.73
C ALA A 186 -2.08 -1.59 -10.46
N TYR A 187 -0.75 -1.63 -10.44
CA TYR A 187 0.05 -2.80 -10.12
C TYR A 187 0.84 -2.55 -8.84
N HIS A 188 0.66 -3.41 -7.83
CA HIS A 188 1.47 -3.38 -6.62
C HIS A 188 2.39 -4.61 -6.59
N PRO A 189 3.70 -4.49 -6.78
CA PRO A 189 4.61 -5.64 -6.83
C PRO A 189 4.65 -6.44 -5.53
N GLY A 190 4.60 -5.76 -4.38
CA GLY A 190 4.80 -6.38 -3.07
C GLY A 190 6.19 -6.98 -2.87
N LEU A 191 7.17 -6.56 -3.69
CA LEU A 191 8.56 -6.96 -3.62
C LEU A 191 9.32 -6.11 -2.60
N THR A 192 9.11 -6.38 -1.31
CA THR A 192 9.89 -5.74 -0.24
C THR A 192 10.99 -6.68 0.27
N ARG A 193 12.08 -6.10 0.80
CA ARG A 193 13.17 -6.89 1.40
C ARG A 193 12.65 -7.78 2.53
N GLU A 194 11.76 -7.24 3.36
CA GLU A 194 11.14 -7.96 4.48
C GLU A 194 10.33 -9.16 4.01
N THR A 195 9.49 -8.96 2.99
CA THR A 195 8.67 -10.02 2.39
C THR A 195 9.54 -11.14 1.82
N LEU A 196 10.55 -10.78 1.03
CA LEU A 196 11.44 -11.75 0.40
C LEU A 196 12.24 -12.55 1.45
N ALA A 197 12.69 -11.88 2.51
CA ALA A 197 13.41 -12.51 3.61
C ALA A 197 12.52 -13.47 4.42
N TYR A 198 11.27 -13.07 4.70
CA TYR A 198 10.31 -13.89 5.44
C TYR A 198 10.00 -15.20 4.71
N HIS A 199 9.71 -15.14 3.42
CA HIS A 199 9.36 -16.31 2.62
C HIS A 199 10.55 -17.11 2.11
N GLY A 200 11.78 -16.59 2.29
CA GLY A 200 13.00 -17.24 1.86
C GLY A 200 13.15 -17.27 0.35
N CYS A 201 12.84 -16.14 -0.30
CA CYS A 201 12.87 -15.96 -1.75
C CYS A 201 14.15 -15.25 -2.20
N ALA A 202 15.29 -15.61 -1.61
CA ALA A 202 16.55 -14.89 -1.81
C ALA A 202 17.08 -15.05 -3.23
N GLU A 203 16.99 -16.26 -3.79
CA GLU A 203 17.63 -16.62 -5.06
C GLU A 203 16.89 -16.10 -6.31
N LEU A 204 15.87 -15.26 -6.14
CA LEU A 204 15.14 -14.62 -7.25
C LEU A 204 15.99 -13.58 -8.01
N PHE A 205 16.99 -13.00 -7.37
CA PHE A 205 17.79 -11.91 -7.94
C PHE A 205 19.15 -12.37 -8.47
N GLN A 206 19.63 -13.55 -8.02
CA GLN A 206 20.89 -14.18 -8.40
C GLN A 206 22.12 -13.26 -8.36
N ASP A 207 22.09 -12.25 -7.50
CA ASP A 207 23.14 -11.25 -7.37
C ASP A 207 23.30 -10.82 -5.90
N VAL A 208 23.87 -9.63 -5.70
CA VAL A 208 24.11 -9.00 -4.40
C VAL A 208 22.86 -8.91 -3.51
N HIS A 209 21.66 -8.85 -4.11
CA HIS A 209 20.40 -8.81 -3.38
C HIS A 209 20.07 -10.12 -2.66
N THR A 210 20.61 -11.25 -3.13
CA THR A 210 20.47 -12.55 -2.46
C THR A 210 21.04 -12.48 -1.04
N GLU A 211 22.24 -11.91 -0.90
CA GLU A 211 22.93 -11.76 0.39
C GLU A 211 22.17 -10.80 1.33
N LEU A 212 21.59 -9.73 0.78
CA LEU A 212 20.75 -8.79 1.52
C LEU A 212 19.50 -9.45 2.11
N ILE A 213 18.85 -10.29 1.32
CA ILE A 213 17.66 -11.03 1.75
C ILE A 213 18.04 -12.05 2.82
N GLN A 214 19.14 -12.79 2.63
CA GLN A 214 19.62 -13.78 3.61
C GLN A 214 20.05 -13.12 4.92
N TYR A 215 20.78 -12.00 4.86
CA TYR A 215 21.15 -11.22 6.03
C TYR A 215 19.92 -10.77 6.82
N ARG A 216 18.91 -10.23 6.12
CA ARG A 216 17.65 -9.82 6.75
C ARG A 216 16.92 -11.00 7.37
N ARG A 217 16.89 -12.15 6.71
CA ARG A 217 16.28 -13.38 7.22
C ARG A 217 17.00 -13.87 8.48
N ALA A 218 18.33 -13.83 8.54
CA ALA A 218 19.09 -14.17 9.73
C ALA A 218 18.71 -13.29 10.93
N GLN A 219 18.51 -11.98 10.71
CA GLN A 219 18.01 -11.08 11.75
C GLN A 219 16.59 -11.46 12.20
N MET A 220 15.70 -11.78 11.27
CA MET A 220 14.32 -12.18 11.58
C MET A 220 14.26 -13.48 12.40
N ILE A 221 15.12 -14.47 12.08
CA ILE A 221 15.26 -15.71 12.84
C ILE A 221 15.76 -15.40 14.26
N LYS A 222 16.80 -14.57 14.39
CA LYS A 222 17.32 -14.13 15.70
C LYS A 222 16.25 -13.42 16.54
N GLN A 223 15.31 -12.72 15.90
CA GLN A 223 14.20 -12.02 16.54
C GLN A 223 12.99 -12.94 16.82
N GLY A 224 13.00 -14.20 16.37
CA GLY A 224 11.88 -15.14 16.51
C GLY A 224 10.67 -14.80 15.63
N ILE A 225 10.86 -13.97 14.59
CA ILE A 225 9.82 -13.62 13.61
C ILE A 225 9.64 -14.78 12.61
N VAL A 226 10.75 -15.40 12.21
CA VAL A 226 10.78 -16.55 11.30
C VAL A 226 11.26 -17.76 12.08
N ASN A 227 10.44 -18.82 12.09
CA ASN A 227 10.72 -20.09 12.75
C ASN A 227 11.06 -21.16 11.69
N ASP A 228 12.11 -20.91 10.91
CA ASP A 228 12.51 -21.72 9.76
C ASP A 228 14.03 -21.61 9.55
N GLU A 229 14.59 -22.43 8.65
CA GLU A 229 16.02 -22.43 8.35
C GLU A 229 16.45 -21.14 7.62
N LEU A 230 17.72 -20.74 7.81
CA LEU A 230 18.29 -19.57 7.15
C LEU A 230 18.37 -19.77 5.64
N SER A 231 18.94 -20.90 5.21
CA SER A 231 19.03 -21.29 3.80
C SER A 231 17.87 -22.21 3.48
N VAL A 232 16.97 -21.77 2.60
CA VAL A 232 15.86 -22.57 2.11
C VAL A 232 15.89 -22.60 0.59
N ASP A 233 15.35 -23.67 0.01
CA ASP A 233 15.19 -23.78 -1.45
C ASP A 233 14.19 -22.72 -1.94
N SER A 234 14.73 -21.64 -2.50
CA SER A 234 13.93 -20.51 -2.99
C SER A 234 13.07 -20.92 -4.19
N HIS A 235 13.54 -21.85 -5.02
CA HIS A 235 12.81 -22.37 -6.16
C HIS A 235 11.59 -23.18 -5.70
N PHE A 236 11.76 -24.06 -4.72
CA PHE A 236 10.65 -24.81 -4.14
C PHE A 236 9.61 -23.87 -3.48
N ARG A 237 10.06 -22.86 -2.72
CA ARG A 237 9.17 -21.84 -2.13
C ARG A 237 8.38 -21.09 -3.21
N ARG A 238 9.06 -20.73 -4.30
CA ARG A 238 8.46 -20.07 -5.46
C ARG A 238 7.42 -20.96 -6.13
N ASP A 239 7.77 -22.19 -6.48
CA ASP A 239 6.87 -23.18 -7.10
C ASP A 239 5.61 -23.42 -6.26
N ASN A 240 5.72 -23.35 -4.92
CA ASN A 240 4.57 -23.46 -4.03
C ASN A 240 3.77 -22.15 -3.85
N GLY A 241 4.10 -21.09 -4.59
CA GLY A 241 3.39 -19.80 -4.60
C GLY A 241 3.69 -18.89 -3.40
N SER A 242 4.74 -19.19 -2.61
CA SER A 242 5.13 -18.40 -1.43
C SER A 242 5.83 -17.10 -1.80
N CYS A 243 6.47 -17.03 -2.97
CA CYS A 243 7.19 -15.83 -3.41
C CYS A 243 6.31 -14.86 -4.22
N PRO A 244 6.61 -13.55 -4.19
CA PRO A 244 5.99 -12.56 -5.09
C PRO A 244 6.20 -12.88 -6.57
N LEU A 245 5.25 -12.48 -7.41
CA LEU A 245 5.44 -12.45 -8.86
C LEU A 245 6.38 -11.31 -9.23
N LEU A 246 7.35 -11.58 -10.10
CA LEU A 246 8.25 -10.57 -10.62
C LEU A 246 7.52 -9.65 -11.61
N PRO A 247 7.97 -8.39 -11.79
CA PRO A 247 7.33 -7.45 -12.72
C PRO A 247 7.33 -7.97 -14.17
N GLU A 248 8.38 -8.70 -14.57
CA GLU A 248 8.45 -9.42 -15.85
C GLU A 248 7.31 -10.43 -16.03
N GLU A 249 7.08 -11.27 -15.02
CA GLU A 249 5.98 -12.24 -15.04
C GLU A 249 4.63 -11.54 -15.15
N VAL A 250 4.42 -10.49 -14.36
CA VAL A 250 3.17 -9.72 -14.40
C VAL A 250 2.96 -9.10 -15.77
N GLY A 251 4.02 -8.55 -16.38
CA GLY A 251 3.94 -8.01 -17.74
C GLY A 251 3.52 -9.08 -18.77
N LEU A 252 4.07 -10.29 -18.67
CA LEU A 252 3.68 -11.42 -19.53
C LEU A 252 2.21 -11.82 -19.32
N LEU A 253 1.75 -11.85 -18.07
CA LEU A 253 0.35 -12.15 -17.74
C LEU A 253 -0.60 -11.09 -18.29
N LEU A 254 -0.24 -9.81 -18.22
CA LEU A 254 -1.04 -8.72 -18.77
C LEU A 254 -1.10 -8.78 -20.31
N ARG A 255 0.03 -9.03 -20.98
CA ARG A 255 0.03 -9.27 -22.44
C ARG A 255 -0.82 -10.48 -22.80
N ALA A 256 -0.73 -11.56 -22.02
CA ALA A 256 -1.55 -12.74 -22.21
C ALA A 256 -3.05 -12.43 -22.08
N MET A 257 -3.45 -11.53 -21.18
CA MET A 257 -4.83 -11.06 -21.06
C MET A 257 -5.30 -10.20 -22.24
N GLY A 258 -4.38 -9.72 -23.09
CA GLY A 258 -4.67 -8.89 -24.25
C GLY A 258 -4.58 -7.39 -23.97
N TYR A 259 -3.89 -6.98 -22.91
CA TYR A 259 -3.57 -5.56 -22.70
C TYR A 259 -2.53 -5.10 -23.74
N ASP A 260 -2.80 -3.95 -24.36
CA ASP A 260 -1.96 -3.33 -25.37
C ASP A 260 -0.67 -2.75 -24.74
N PRO A 261 0.49 -2.74 -25.43
CA PRO A 261 1.71 -2.12 -24.92
C PRO A 261 1.57 -0.65 -24.51
N GLN A 262 0.62 0.09 -25.06
CA GLN A 262 0.30 1.47 -24.67
C GLN A 262 -0.61 1.57 -23.43
N THR A 263 -0.97 0.45 -22.80
CA THR A 263 -1.77 0.45 -21.57
C THR A 263 -1.07 1.23 -20.47
N ASN A 264 -1.81 2.17 -19.85
CA ASN A 264 -1.30 2.94 -18.72
C ASN A 264 -1.23 2.03 -17.48
N ILE A 265 -0.05 1.91 -16.87
CA ILE A 265 0.15 1.12 -15.65
C ILE A 265 0.70 2.03 -14.55
N TYR A 266 -0.05 2.17 -13.47
CA TYR A 266 0.43 2.80 -12.25
C TYR A 266 1.14 1.78 -11.36
N ILE A 267 2.42 1.99 -11.07
CA ILE A 267 3.21 1.14 -10.18
C ILE A 267 3.09 1.69 -8.75
N ALA A 268 2.33 0.98 -7.93
CA ALA A 268 2.12 1.28 -6.52
C ALA A 268 3.22 0.66 -5.64
N GLY A 269 3.48 1.26 -4.48
CA GLY A 269 4.39 0.78 -3.45
C GLY A 269 5.48 1.80 -3.14
N ALA A 270 5.70 2.10 -1.86
CA ALA A 270 6.72 3.06 -1.43
C ALA A 270 8.15 2.66 -1.86
N GLU A 271 8.41 1.36 -1.96
CA GLU A 271 9.71 0.76 -2.25
C GLU A 271 9.50 -0.56 -3.01
N THR A 272 10.25 -0.73 -4.10
CA THR A 272 10.40 -2.02 -4.79
C THR A 272 11.84 -2.45 -4.64
N PHE A 273 12.07 -3.56 -3.93
CA PHE A 273 13.40 -4.12 -3.73
C PHE A 273 14.00 -4.55 -5.07
N GLY A 274 15.25 -4.17 -5.32
CA GLY A 274 15.86 -4.23 -6.66
C GLY A 274 15.68 -2.97 -7.52
N GLY A 275 14.91 -2.00 -7.05
CA GLY A 275 14.78 -0.68 -7.66
C GLY A 275 14.24 -0.71 -9.10
N GLN A 276 14.69 0.24 -9.91
CA GLN A 276 14.26 0.34 -11.32
C GLN A 276 14.67 -0.88 -12.15
N ARG A 277 15.76 -1.57 -11.80
CA ARG A 277 16.27 -2.70 -12.58
C ARG A 277 15.23 -3.83 -12.72
N VAL A 278 14.49 -4.14 -11.66
CA VAL A 278 13.46 -5.18 -11.72
C VAL A 278 12.21 -4.76 -12.49
N LEU A 279 12.03 -3.45 -12.72
CA LEU A 279 10.92 -2.90 -13.49
C LEU A 279 11.23 -2.81 -14.99
N ILE A 280 12.49 -2.92 -15.40
CA ILE A 280 12.91 -2.81 -16.82
C ILE A 280 12.09 -3.73 -17.74
N PRO A 281 11.91 -5.04 -17.45
CA PRO A 281 11.14 -5.90 -18.34
C PRO A 281 9.68 -5.49 -18.47
N LEU A 282 9.07 -5.01 -17.37
CA LEU A 282 7.70 -4.49 -17.38
C LEU A 282 7.61 -3.23 -18.25
N LEU A 283 8.55 -2.30 -18.10
CA LEU A 283 8.62 -1.06 -18.87
C LEU A 283 8.85 -1.34 -20.37
N ALA A 284 9.63 -2.35 -20.71
CA ALA A 284 9.85 -2.79 -22.09
C ALA A 284 8.57 -3.38 -22.74
N MET A 285 7.68 -3.96 -21.94
CA MET A 285 6.38 -4.46 -22.42
C MET A 285 5.29 -3.38 -22.41
N PHE A 286 5.39 -2.41 -21.49
CA PHE A 286 4.41 -1.36 -21.28
C PHE A 286 5.11 -0.01 -21.06
N GLU A 287 5.31 0.73 -22.14
CA GLU A 287 6.07 1.98 -22.15
C GLU A 287 5.45 3.08 -21.29
N ASN A 288 4.15 2.97 -20.96
CA ASN A 288 3.39 3.90 -20.13
C ASN A 288 3.32 3.49 -18.65
N ALA A 289 4.12 2.52 -18.21
CA ALA A 289 4.19 2.17 -16.80
C ALA A 289 4.95 3.26 -16.01
N ARG A 290 4.30 3.86 -14.99
CA ARG A 290 4.85 4.97 -14.20
C ARG A 290 4.50 4.79 -12.73
N ASP A 291 5.38 5.26 -11.85
CA ASP A 291 5.09 5.39 -10.41
C ASP A 291 4.72 6.84 -10.06
N ARG A 292 4.48 7.11 -8.77
CA ARG A 292 4.15 8.46 -8.27
C ARG A 292 5.24 9.52 -8.52
N THR A 293 6.51 9.13 -8.66
CA THR A 293 7.63 10.08 -8.78
C THR A 293 7.55 10.89 -10.07
N PHE A 294 6.91 10.36 -11.11
CA PHE A 294 6.68 11.04 -12.37
C PHE A 294 5.75 12.27 -12.24
N HIS A 295 4.93 12.35 -11.19
CA HIS A 295 3.89 13.37 -11.07
C HIS A 295 4.00 14.29 -9.86
N ALA A 296 4.76 13.88 -8.84
CA ALA A 296 4.64 14.48 -7.51
C ALA A 296 5.61 15.63 -7.22
N ASN A 297 6.60 15.90 -8.08
CA ASN A 297 7.69 16.84 -7.76
C ASN A 297 7.23 18.28 -7.49
N THR A 298 6.15 18.76 -8.12
CA THR A 298 5.69 20.15 -7.95
C THR A 298 4.76 20.37 -6.76
N GLU A 299 4.01 19.34 -6.33
CA GLU A 299 2.99 19.43 -5.26
C GLU A 299 3.43 18.76 -3.95
N LEU A 300 4.61 18.10 -3.94
CA LEU A 300 5.20 17.46 -2.76
C LEU A 300 5.40 18.40 -1.55
N PRO A 301 5.85 19.66 -1.73
CA PRO A 301 6.12 20.55 -0.60
C PRO A 301 4.87 20.85 0.24
N ASP A 302 3.71 20.99 -0.41
CA ASP A 302 2.45 21.26 0.28
C ASP A 302 1.97 20.05 1.11
N LEU A 303 2.24 18.85 0.59
CA LEU A 303 1.88 17.60 1.24
C LEU A 303 2.74 17.31 2.48
N VAL A 304 4.06 17.40 2.33
CA VAL A 304 5.04 17.06 3.37
C VAL A 304 5.22 18.18 4.39
N GLY A 305 4.96 19.43 3.99
CA GLY A 305 5.20 20.62 4.78
C GLY A 305 6.68 21.00 4.84
N PRO A 306 7.04 22.02 5.63
CA PRO A 306 8.41 22.48 5.74
C PRO A 306 9.30 21.39 6.38
N GLU A 307 10.37 21.02 5.68
CA GLU A 307 11.37 20.05 6.11
C GLU A 307 12.72 20.69 6.44
N THR A 308 13.50 20.00 7.28
CA THR A 308 14.91 20.30 7.47
C THR A 308 15.67 19.99 6.19
N ARG A 309 16.45 20.94 5.66
CA ARG A 309 17.34 20.70 4.51
C ARG A 309 18.38 19.65 4.88
N ILE A 310 18.53 18.62 4.06
CA ILE A 310 19.66 17.70 4.18
C ILE A 310 20.90 18.46 3.67
N PRO A 311 22.00 18.49 4.43
CA PRO A 311 23.25 19.07 3.94
C PRO A 311 23.64 18.44 2.60
N SER A 312 24.04 19.25 1.63
CA SER A 312 24.61 18.75 0.38
C SER A 312 25.86 17.94 0.70
N ASN A 313 25.81 16.62 0.52
CA ASN A 313 26.97 15.76 0.70
C ASN A 313 27.84 15.94 -0.54
N ASN A 314 28.82 16.84 -0.47
CA ASN A 314 29.83 16.96 -1.52
C ASN A 314 30.65 15.67 -1.50
N PHE A 315 30.54 14.85 -2.55
CA PHE A 315 31.30 13.62 -2.67
C PHE A 315 32.80 13.92 -2.50
N GLN A 316 33.39 13.39 -1.43
CA GLN A 316 34.83 13.33 -1.28
C GLN A 316 35.30 11.99 -1.82
N PRO A 317 36.06 11.95 -2.92
CA PRO A 317 36.64 10.70 -3.39
C PRO A 317 37.47 10.10 -2.26
N SER A 318 37.31 8.80 -2.04
CA SER A 318 38.13 8.06 -1.08
C SER A 318 39.60 8.29 -1.43
N PRO A 319 40.48 8.54 -0.43
CA PRO A 319 41.90 8.71 -0.71
C PRO A 319 42.44 7.47 -1.41
N VAL A 320 43.23 7.70 -2.48
CA VAL A 320 43.84 6.62 -3.26
C VAL A 320 44.72 5.78 -2.33
N LYS A 321 44.35 4.49 -2.17
CA LYS A 321 45.12 3.55 -1.36
C LYS A 321 46.40 3.17 -2.09
N SER A 322 47.51 3.10 -1.36
CA SER A 322 48.77 2.59 -1.91
C SER A 322 48.68 1.09 -2.16
N GLU A 323 49.50 0.57 -3.09
CA GLU A 323 49.55 -0.86 -3.43
C GLU A 323 49.83 -1.76 -2.21
N LYS A 324 50.59 -1.25 -1.24
CA LYS A 324 50.89 -1.92 0.02
C LYS A 324 49.68 -2.01 0.95
N GLN A 325 48.86 -0.96 1.02
CA GLN A 325 47.61 -0.96 1.77
C GLN A 325 46.59 -1.93 1.18
N LEU A 326 46.49 -1.97 -0.16
CA LEU A 326 45.62 -2.91 -0.86
C LEU A 326 46.01 -4.37 -0.57
N LYS A 327 47.31 -4.69 -0.59
CA LYS A 327 47.83 -6.02 -0.23
C LYS A 327 47.57 -6.39 1.24
N GLU A 328 47.72 -5.44 2.18
CA GLU A 328 47.42 -5.70 3.58
C GLU A 328 45.94 -5.91 3.86
N GLU A 329 45.06 -5.14 3.21
CA GLU A 329 43.61 -5.34 3.31
C GLU A 329 43.19 -6.68 2.72
N TRP A 330 43.74 -7.04 1.55
CA TRP A 330 43.50 -8.34 0.93
C TRP A 330 43.91 -9.50 1.83
N ASN A 331 45.05 -9.40 2.50
CA ASN A 331 45.54 -10.44 3.40
C ASN A 331 44.77 -10.53 4.72
N ARG A 332 44.08 -9.46 5.13
CA ARG A 332 43.22 -9.42 6.32
C ARG A 332 41.76 -9.74 6.03
N ALA A 333 41.34 -9.65 4.77
CA ALA A 333 40.00 -10.01 4.35
C ALA A 333 39.79 -11.50 4.65
N GLY A 334 38.88 -11.81 5.57
CA GLY A 334 38.49 -13.20 5.86
C GLY A 334 37.86 -13.88 4.66
N PRO A 335 37.46 -15.16 4.77
CA PRO A 335 36.71 -15.83 3.72
C PRO A 335 35.40 -15.06 3.47
N ARG A 336 35.35 -14.31 2.37
CA ARG A 336 34.13 -13.60 1.96
C ARG A 336 33.04 -14.63 1.66
N PRO A 337 31.80 -14.43 2.12
CA PRO A 337 30.69 -15.32 1.81
C PRO A 337 30.44 -15.29 0.30
N ARG A 338 30.98 -16.29 -0.40
CA ARG A 338 31.02 -16.45 -1.87
C ARG A 338 31.70 -15.27 -2.61
N PRO A 339 32.27 -15.50 -3.81
CA PRO A 339 32.97 -14.43 -4.52
C PRO A 339 31.94 -13.40 -4.97
N LEU A 340 31.85 -12.29 -4.25
CA LEU A 340 31.21 -11.09 -4.75
C LEU A 340 31.81 -10.77 -6.12
N PRO A 341 31.00 -10.38 -7.12
CA PRO A 341 31.54 -9.94 -8.38
C PRO A 341 32.60 -8.85 -8.10
N PRO A 342 33.75 -8.88 -8.78
CA PRO A 342 34.75 -7.84 -8.61
C PRO A 342 34.07 -6.49 -8.81
N PRO A 343 34.43 -5.46 -8.00
CA PRO A 343 33.86 -4.13 -8.19
C PRO A 343 34.07 -3.72 -9.65
N PRO A 344 33.07 -3.05 -10.27
CA PRO A 344 33.14 -2.75 -11.69
C PRO A 344 34.38 -1.92 -11.99
N ALA A 345 34.95 -2.10 -13.18
CA ALA A 345 36.15 -1.36 -13.60
C ALA A 345 35.92 0.17 -13.71
N ARG A 346 34.65 0.59 -13.67
CA ARG A 346 34.24 2.01 -13.64
C ARG A 346 34.16 2.55 -12.21
N PRO A 347 34.30 3.88 -12.03
CA PRO A 347 34.03 4.53 -10.75
C PRO A 347 32.62 4.19 -10.24
N ILE A 348 32.52 3.87 -8.95
CA ILE A 348 31.23 3.69 -8.27
C ILE A 348 30.59 5.08 -8.16
N TYR A 349 29.43 5.27 -8.80
CA TYR A 349 28.70 6.53 -8.79
C TYR A 349 28.14 6.83 -7.39
N GLN A 350 27.85 8.10 -7.12
CA GLN A 350 27.35 8.54 -5.82
C GLN A 350 26.11 7.76 -5.37
N HIS A 351 25.15 7.50 -6.27
CA HIS A 351 23.94 6.70 -5.98
C HIS A 351 24.21 5.20 -5.76
N GLU A 352 25.39 4.70 -6.12
CA GLU A 352 25.80 3.31 -5.89
C GLU A 352 26.54 3.16 -4.55
N LYS A 353 27.20 4.23 -4.05
CA LYS A 353 27.74 4.28 -2.68
C LYS A 353 26.68 4.67 -1.65
N GLU A 354 25.75 5.54 -2.03
CA GLU A 354 24.60 5.93 -1.22
C GLU A 354 23.55 4.81 -1.27
N GLY A 355 23.73 3.81 -0.42
CA GLY A 355 22.78 2.71 -0.27
C GLY A 355 23.45 1.36 -0.15
N TRP A 356 22.64 0.32 -0.36
CA TRP A 356 23.01 -1.08 -0.12
C TRP A 356 24.19 -1.63 -0.93
N TYR A 357 24.54 -0.99 -2.06
CA TYR A 357 25.61 -1.45 -2.96
C TYR A 357 27.03 -1.14 -2.45
N GLY A 358 27.26 0.03 -1.85
CA GLY A 358 28.55 0.38 -1.25
C GLY A 358 28.89 -0.49 -0.03
N TRP A 359 27.86 -0.94 0.69
CA TRP A 359 27.98 -1.78 1.88
C TRP A 359 28.71 -3.09 1.62
N ILE A 360 28.23 -3.86 0.65
CA ILE A 360 28.67 -5.25 0.42
C ILE A 360 30.12 -5.31 -0.06
N THR A 361 30.62 -4.20 -0.60
CA THR A 361 32.01 -4.06 -1.02
C THR A 361 32.97 -3.60 0.08
N GLU A 362 32.47 -3.02 1.18
CA GLU A 362 33.31 -2.30 2.16
C GLU A 362 33.22 -2.82 3.62
N THR A 363 32.08 -3.34 4.09
CA THR A 363 31.94 -3.79 5.50
C THR A 363 31.07 -5.05 5.67
N ASP A 364 31.34 -5.82 6.73
CA ASP A 364 30.57 -7.04 7.07
C ASP A 364 29.22 -6.75 7.75
N THR A 365 28.87 -5.48 8.01
CA THR A 365 27.70 -5.08 8.82
C THR A 365 26.87 -3.99 8.16
N GLU A 366 25.55 -4.19 8.02
CA GLU A 366 24.59 -3.27 7.39
C GLU A 366 24.86 -1.81 7.86
N PRO A 367 25.04 -0.85 6.94
CA PRO A 367 25.38 0.51 7.30
C PRO A 367 24.15 1.19 7.89
N ASP A 368 24.39 2.23 8.69
CA ASP A 368 23.30 3.09 9.13
C ASP A 368 22.60 3.72 7.90
N PRO A 369 21.25 3.81 7.88
CA PRO A 369 20.52 4.38 6.76
C PRO A 369 20.97 5.81 6.46
N SER A 370 21.05 6.18 5.18
CA SER A 370 21.44 7.53 4.80
C SER A 370 20.38 8.55 5.26
N PRO A 371 20.71 9.86 5.36
CA PRO A 371 19.72 10.89 5.65
C PRO A 371 18.54 10.88 4.65
N MET A 372 18.80 10.58 3.37
CA MET A 372 17.76 10.42 2.34
C MET A 372 16.87 9.20 2.64
N ASP A 373 17.44 8.07 3.02
CA ASP A 373 16.68 6.86 3.40
C ASP A 373 15.79 7.13 4.61
N LEU A 374 16.33 7.80 5.63
CA LEU A 374 15.59 8.19 6.83
C LEU A 374 14.45 9.17 6.50
N ARG A 375 14.66 10.08 5.55
CA ARG A 375 13.59 10.96 5.05
C ARG A 375 12.54 10.16 4.29
N GLN A 376 12.93 9.29 3.39
CA GLN A 376 11.99 8.48 2.61
C GLN A 376 11.15 7.57 3.52
N GLN A 377 11.78 6.97 4.55
CA GLN A 377 11.11 6.20 5.58
C GLN A 377 10.12 7.05 6.39
N ALA A 378 10.48 8.29 6.71
CA ALA A 378 9.61 9.23 7.44
C ALA A 378 8.31 9.56 6.67
N HIS A 379 8.38 9.64 5.34
CA HIS A 379 7.23 9.94 4.48
C HIS A 379 6.53 8.70 3.92
N ARG A 380 6.99 7.49 4.25
CA ARG A 380 6.45 6.22 3.74
C ARG A 380 4.92 6.12 3.85
N LEU A 381 4.34 6.53 4.98
CA LEU A 381 2.88 6.49 5.18
C LEU A 381 2.12 7.40 4.21
N LEU A 382 2.69 8.54 3.81
CA LEU A 382 2.08 9.43 2.82
C LEU A 382 2.10 8.79 1.43
N TRP A 383 3.22 8.16 1.08
CA TRP A 383 3.38 7.43 -0.18
C TRP A 383 2.40 6.27 -0.28
N ASP A 384 2.32 5.45 0.77
CA ASP A 384 1.35 4.35 0.85
C ASP A 384 -0.09 4.88 0.75
N ALA A 385 -0.42 6.04 1.35
CA ALA A 385 -1.75 6.63 1.22
C ALA A 385 -2.10 7.08 -0.21
N LEU A 386 -1.16 7.72 -0.91
CA LEU A 386 -1.35 8.09 -2.32
C LEU A 386 -1.53 6.84 -3.17
N ASP A 387 -0.66 5.85 -3.00
CA ASP A 387 -0.72 4.59 -3.73
C ASP A 387 -2.04 3.87 -3.46
N TYR A 388 -2.55 3.94 -2.23
CA TYR A 388 -3.82 3.34 -1.85
C TYR A 388 -4.99 4.00 -2.57
N ILE A 389 -5.05 5.33 -2.60
CA ILE A 389 -6.08 6.09 -3.34
C ILE A 389 -6.07 5.71 -4.82
N VAL A 390 -4.90 5.76 -5.46
CA VAL A 390 -4.77 5.50 -6.89
C VAL A 390 -5.12 4.05 -7.21
N SER A 391 -4.73 3.11 -6.34
CA SER A 391 -4.99 1.67 -6.55
C SER A 391 -6.45 1.29 -6.34
N VAL A 392 -7.15 1.93 -5.40
CA VAL A 392 -8.59 1.73 -5.19
C VAL A 392 -9.40 2.29 -6.37
N GLU A 393 -9.02 3.44 -6.90
CA GLU A 393 -9.72 4.13 -8.00
C GLU A 393 -9.38 3.63 -9.42
N ALA A 394 -8.36 2.77 -9.56
CA ALA A 394 -7.91 2.24 -10.84
C ALA A 394 -8.98 1.38 -11.55
N ASP A 395 -8.97 1.36 -12.88
CA ASP A 395 -9.95 0.59 -13.65
C ASP A 395 -9.72 -0.92 -13.51
N ALA A 396 -8.48 -1.33 -13.27
CA ALA A 396 -8.12 -2.65 -12.78
C ALA A 396 -7.01 -2.60 -11.72
N PHE A 397 -7.00 -3.54 -10.79
CA PHE A 397 -5.91 -3.71 -9.82
C PHE A 397 -5.29 -5.11 -9.92
N PHE A 398 -3.96 -5.17 -10.02
CA PHE A 398 -3.19 -6.39 -10.06
C PHE A 398 -2.20 -6.46 -8.88
N PRO A 399 -2.36 -7.41 -7.94
CA PRO A 399 -1.38 -7.63 -6.89
C PRO A 399 -0.29 -8.61 -7.33
N GLY A 400 0.98 -8.18 -7.33
CA GLY A 400 2.14 -9.07 -7.45
C GLY A 400 2.32 -9.96 -6.23
N PHE A 401 1.85 -9.48 -5.08
CA PHE A 401 1.84 -10.22 -3.83
C PHE A 401 0.77 -9.72 -2.87
N HIS A 402 0.28 -10.60 -1.98
CA HIS A 402 -0.77 -10.29 -0.99
C HIS A 402 -0.56 -11.07 0.32
N ASN A 403 0.66 -11.44 0.67
CA ASN A 403 0.94 -12.15 1.92
C ASN A 403 2.34 -11.84 2.45
N ASP A 404 2.55 -10.67 3.05
CA ASP A 404 3.87 -10.24 3.57
C ASP A 404 4.47 -11.13 4.68
N GLY A 405 3.78 -12.19 5.12
CA GLY A 405 4.23 -13.09 6.17
C GLY A 405 3.91 -12.61 7.60
N SER A 406 3.36 -11.41 7.75
CA SER A 406 3.06 -10.86 9.07
C SER A 406 1.84 -11.52 9.76
N GLY A 407 1.06 -12.31 9.01
CA GLY A 407 -0.23 -12.83 9.47
C GLY A 407 -1.34 -11.78 9.51
N TRP A 408 -1.08 -10.59 8.97
CA TRP A 408 -2.00 -9.45 8.86
C TRP A 408 -2.18 -9.03 7.39
N PRO A 409 -3.26 -8.29 7.06
CA PRO A 409 -3.44 -7.81 5.70
C PRO A 409 -2.32 -6.83 5.37
N ASP A 410 -1.64 -7.11 4.27
CA ASP A 410 -0.70 -6.18 3.65
C ASP A 410 -1.45 -5.12 2.81
N PHE A 411 -0.68 -4.28 2.13
CA PHE A 411 -1.22 -3.23 1.27
C PHE A 411 -2.20 -3.76 0.22
N SER A 412 -1.81 -4.81 -0.51
CA SER A 412 -2.64 -5.41 -1.57
C SER A 412 -3.96 -5.94 -1.02
N ASN A 413 -3.94 -6.61 0.13
CA ASN A 413 -5.15 -7.10 0.79
C ASN A 413 -6.14 -5.98 1.11
N LEU A 414 -5.64 -4.85 1.63
CA LEU A 414 -6.52 -3.71 1.92
C LEU A 414 -7.10 -3.05 0.68
N VAL A 415 -6.34 -2.97 -0.42
CA VAL A 415 -6.85 -2.46 -1.69
C VAL A 415 -7.91 -3.41 -2.24
N MET A 416 -7.64 -4.71 -2.27
CA MET A 416 -8.60 -5.72 -2.75
C MET A 416 -9.89 -5.71 -1.93
N GLY A 417 -9.80 -5.58 -0.61
CA GLY A 417 -10.95 -5.48 0.28
C GLY A 417 -11.75 -4.19 0.05
N HIS A 418 -11.08 -3.04 -0.09
CA HIS A 418 -11.76 -1.78 -0.35
C HIS A 418 -12.45 -1.74 -1.71
N ARG A 419 -11.79 -2.23 -2.76
CA ARG A 419 -12.40 -2.34 -4.09
C ARG A 419 -13.62 -3.26 -4.07
N LEU A 420 -13.57 -4.37 -3.32
CA LEU A 420 -14.73 -5.24 -3.12
C LEU A 420 -15.86 -4.55 -2.35
N TYR A 421 -15.52 -3.71 -1.36
CA TYR A 421 -16.49 -2.90 -0.62
C TYR A 421 -17.20 -1.88 -1.52
N GLU A 422 -16.48 -1.16 -2.38
CA GLU A 422 -17.04 -0.19 -3.32
C GLU A 422 -17.88 -0.86 -4.41
N GLY A 423 -17.44 -2.02 -4.90
CA GLY A 423 -18.20 -2.80 -5.85
C GLY A 423 -17.52 -4.11 -6.26
N ALA A 424 -18.24 -5.22 -6.12
CA ALA A 424 -17.78 -6.53 -6.58
C ALA A 424 -17.49 -6.59 -8.10
N ALA A 425 -18.06 -5.66 -8.88
CA ALA A 425 -17.81 -5.55 -10.32
C ALA A 425 -16.43 -4.94 -10.67
N SER A 426 -15.75 -4.32 -9.71
CA SER A 426 -14.43 -3.70 -9.91
C SER A 426 -13.38 -4.76 -10.27
N ARG A 427 -12.73 -4.63 -11.43
CA ARG A 427 -11.74 -5.59 -11.92
C ARG A 427 -10.56 -5.66 -10.96
N THR A 428 -10.46 -6.77 -10.24
CA THR A 428 -9.43 -6.95 -9.21
C THR A 428 -8.93 -8.38 -9.32
N TYR A 429 -7.69 -8.52 -9.79
CA TYR A 429 -7.07 -9.84 -9.97
C TYR A 429 -6.72 -10.42 -8.61
N ARG A 430 -6.94 -11.74 -8.45
CA ARG A 430 -6.58 -12.49 -7.23
C ARG A 430 -5.80 -13.74 -7.63
N PRO A 431 -4.66 -13.60 -8.33
CA PRO A 431 -3.99 -14.73 -8.97
C PRO A 431 -3.51 -15.76 -7.95
N ASP A 432 -3.74 -17.04 -8.25
CA ASP A 432 -3.04 -18.12 -7.55
C ASP A 432 -1.62 -18.21 -8.07
N ARG A 433 -0.66 -17.86 -7.22
CA ARG A 433 0.76 -17.85 -7.61
C ARG A 433 1.29 -19.24 -7.87
N LYS A 434 0.81 -20.27 -7.17
CA LYS A 434 1.24 -21.66 -7.36
C LYS A 434 0.87 -22.14 -8.76
N VAL A 435 -0.40 -21.95 -9.14
CA VAL A 435 -0.88 -22.29 -10.49
C VAL A 435 -0.13 -21.50 -11.57
N LEU A 436 0.16 -20.23 -11.32
CA LEU A 436 0.92 -19.42 -12.28
C LEU A 436 2.37 -19.90 -12.45
N GLN A 437 3.04 -20.34 -11.39
CA GLN A 437 4.39 -20.91 -11.51
C GLN A 437 4.39 -22.20 -12.34
N GLU A 438 3.37 -23.06 -12.20
CA GLU A 438 3.19 -24.21 -13.09
C GLU A 438 3.09 -23.79 -14.56
N PHE A 439 2.40 -22.68 -14.85
CA PHE A 439 2.30 -22.15 -16.21
C PHE A 439 3.63 -21.58 -16.71
N PHE A 440 4.37 -20.83 -15.88
CA PHE A 440 5.69 -20.33 -16.27
C PHE A 440 6.70 -21.47 -16.51
N ASN A 441 6.62 -22.55 -15.74
CA ASN A 441 7.43 -23.75 -15.97
C ASN A 441 7.18 -24.40 -17.34
N MET A 442 5.99 -24.23 -17.95
CA MET A 442 5.69 -24.71 -19.31
C MET A 442 6.39 -23.92 -20.42
N ILE A 443 6.83 -22.68 -20.14
CA ILE A 443 7.41 -21.76 -21.13
C ILE A 443 8.81 -21.30 -20.74
N ARG A 444 9.49 -22.02 -19.83
CA ARG A 444 10.82 -21.63 -19.34
C ARG A 444 11.84 -21.42 -20.46
N ASP A 445 11.76 -22.21 -21.51
CA ASP A 445 12.70 -22.16 -22.65
C ASP A 445 12.27 -21.12 -23.73
N ASP A 446 11.05 -20.58 -23.65
CA ASP A 446 10.51 -19.60 -24.62
C ASP A 446 9.53 -18.64 -23.94
N LEU A 447 10.06 -17.86 -23.00
CA LEU A 447 9.28 -17.02 -22.09
C LEU A 447 8.52 -15.90 -22.82
N TYR A 448 9.12 -15.35 -23.88
CA TYR A 448 8.63 -14.17 -24.58
C TYR A 448 7.76 -14.48 -25.81
N HIS A 449 7.73 -15.73 -26.28
CA HIS A 449 6.85 -16.18 -27.36
C HIS A 449 5.95 -17.35 -26.89
N PRO A 450 5.11 -17.13 -25.87
CA PRO A 450 4.33 -18.21 -25.29
C PRO A 450 3.35 -18.81 -26.30
N LYS A 451 3.28 -20.14 -26.31
CA LYS A 451 2.36 -20.90 -27.17
C LYS A 451 0.90 -20.55 -26.84
N HIS A 452 0.02 -20.61 -27.84
CA HIS A 452 -1.43 -20.34 -27.68
C HIS A 452 -2.10 -21.09 -26.51
N ASN A 453 -1.69 -22.34 -26.25
CA ASN A 453 -2.21 -23.11 -25.12
C ASN A 453 -1.90 -22.45 -23.77
N TRP A 454 -0.70 -21.93 -23.59
CA TRP A 454 -0.31 -21.20 -22.38
C TRP A 454 -1.15 -19.94 -22.21
N THR A 455 -1.28 -19.14 -23.27
CA THR A 455 -2.09 -17.91 -23.25
C THR A 455 -3.53 -18.19 -22.86
N ARG A 456 -4.13 -19.27 -23.38
CA ARG A 456 -5.49 -19.70 -23.03
C ARG A 456 -5.61 -20.08 -21.55
N LYS A 457 -4.67 -20.85 -21.01
CA LYS A 457 -4.65 -21.25 -19.58
C LYS A 457 -4.52 -20.05 -18.65
N VAL A 458 -3.64 -19.11 -18.98
CA VAL A 458 -3.45 -17.86 -18.24
C VAL A 458 -4.72 -17.02 -18.25
N LYS A 459 -5.32 -16.80 -19.43
CA LYS A 459 -6.59 -16.06 -19.56
C LYS A 459 -7.69 -16.68 -18.71
N GLU A 460 -7.86 -18.00 -18.81
CA GLU A 460 -8.87 -18.73 -18.04
C GLU A 460 -8.66 -18.56 -16.52
N HIS A 461 -7.43 -18.76 -16.04
CA HIS A 461 -7.10 -18.61 -14.62
C HIS A 461 -7.33 -17.19 -14.11
N LEU A 462 -6.87 -16.18 -14.86
CA LEU A 462 -7.00 -14.79 -14.43
C LEU A 462 -8.46 -14.31 -14.51
N TRP A 463 -9.27 -14.76 -15.47
CA TRP A 463 -10.71 -14.52 -15.47
C TRP A 463 -11.39 -15.14 -14.25
N LYS A 464 -11.11 -16.42 -13.93
CA LYS A 464 -11.60 -17.07 -12.72
C LYS A 464 -11.19 -16.34 -11.44
N SER A 465 -9.98 -15.78 -11.42
CA SER A 465 -9.47 -15.00 -10.28
C SER A 465 -10.22 -13.70 -10.00
N MET A 466 -10.88 -13.12 -11.01
CA MET A 466 -11.71 -11.92 -10.87
C MET A 466 -13.18 -12.26 -10.59
N ALA A 467 -13.60 -13.49 -10.90
CA ALA A 467 -14.96 -13.97 -10.76
C ALA A 467 -15.24 -14.54 -9.36
N GLU A 468 -16.37 -15.22 -9.21
CA GLU A 468 -16.84 -15.81 -7.95
C GLU A 468 -15.82 -16.77 -7.34
N GLU A 469 -15.18 -17.64 -8.13
CA GLU A 469 -14.16 -18.58 -7.65
C GLU A 469 -13.01 -17.83 -6.93
N GLY A 470 -12.52 -16.74 -7.52
CA GLY A 470 -11.48 -15.90 -6.91
C GLY A 470 -11.93 -15.22 -5.62
N LEU A 471 -13.19 -14.76 -5.56
CA LEU A 471 -13.76 -14.18 -4.35
C LEU A 471 -13.91 -15.21 -3.22
N ILE A 472 -14.42 -16.40 -3.53
CA ILE A 472 -14.58 -17.48 -2.56
C ILE A 472 -13.22 -17.89 -2.00
N ARG A 473 -12.23 -18.12 -2.86
CA ARG A 473 -10.87 -18.46 -2.43
C ARG A 473 -10.30 -17.40 -1.50
N GLU A 474 -10.40 -16.14 -1.87
CA GLU A 474 -9.85 -15.04 -1.08
C GLU A 474 -10.57 -14.88 0.27
N SER A 475 -11.89 -15.06 0.30
CA SER A 475 -12.66 -15.10 1.55
C SER A 475 -12.17 -16.18 2.51
N LEU A 476 -11.79 -17.36 2.00
CA LEU A 476 -11.28 -18.45 2.83
C LEU A 476 -9.85 -18.19 3.33
N LEU A 477 -9.02 -17.53 2.52
CA LEU A 477 -7.59 -17.33 2.81
C LEU A 477 -7.31 -16.10 3.67
N SER A 478 -7.85 -14.92 3.33
CA SER A 478 -7.47 -13.65 3.98
C SER A 478 -8.47 -13.15 5.02
N LYS A 479 -9.77 -13.46 4.88
CA LYS A 479 -10.78 -13.02 5.85
C LYS A 479 -10.50 -13.46 7.30
N PRO A 480 -10.05 -14.70 7.58
CA PRO A 480 -9.77 -15.13 8.95
C PRO A 480 -8.70 -14.31 9.65
N THR A 481 -7.71 -13.79 8.90
CA THR A 481 -6.65 -12.93 9.44
C THR A 481 -7.10 -11.47 9.51
N SER A 482 -7.84 -10.98 8.51
CA SER A 482 -8.54 -9.70 8.60
C SER A 482 -9.77 -9.65 7.72
N PHE A 483 -10.93 -9.43 8.33
CA PHE A 483 -12.16 -9.31 7.59
C PHE A 483 -12.18 -8.06 6.67
N LEU A 484 -11.32 -7.05 6.92
CA LEU A 484 -11.22 -5.87 6.04
C LEU A 484 -10.57 -6.19 4.68
N SER A 485 -9.80 -7.28 4.55
CA SER A 485 -9.30 -7.73 3.25
C SER A 485 -10.38 -8.39 2.40
N HIS A 486 -11.45 -8.86 3.04
CA HIS A 486 -12.62 -9.44 2.39
C HIS A 486 -13.90 -9.07 3.15
N PRO A 487 -14.41 -7.84 2.97
CA PRO A 487 -15.39 -7.23 3.88
C PRO A 487 -16.83 -7.74 3.74
N VAL A 488 -17.10 -8.70 2.85
CA VAL A 488 -18.44 -9.27 2.62
C VAL A 488 -18.61 -10.54 3.47
N PRO A 489 -19.76 -10.75 4.16
CA PRO A 489 -20.96 -9.91 4.15
C PRO A 489 -21.06 -8.85 5.27
N GLU A 490 -20.03 -8.68 6.11
CA GLU A 490 -20.11 -7.84 7.32
C GLU A 490 -20.27 -6.34 7.02
N CYS A 491 -19.68 -5.90 5.92
CA CYS A 491 -19.72 -4.53 5.43
C CYS A 491 -20.68 -4.33 4.26
N SER A 492 -21.44 -5.36 3.87
CA SER A 492 -22.50 -5.24 2.89
C SER A 492 -23.87 -5.20 3.56
N CYS A 493 -24.81 -4.63 2.84
CA CYS A 493 -26.19 -4.53 3.22
C CYS A 493 -27.06 -4.77 1.99
N ARG A 494 -28.30 -5.20 2.22
CA ARG A 494 -29.27 -5.34 1.16
C ARG A 494 -30.02 -4.04 0.97
N VAL A 495 -30.12 -3.62 -0.28
CA VAL A 495 -31.21 -2.72 -0.68
C VAL A 495 -32.44 -3.62 -0.80
N PRO A 496 -33.61 -3.24 -0.26
CA PRO A 496 -34.81 -4.06 -0.38
C PRO A 496 -35.14 -4.32 -1.86
N SER A 497 -34.89 -5.54 -2.35
CA SER A 497 -35.29 -6.02 -3.69
C SER A 497 -35.60 -7.53 -3.63
N GLU A 498 -36.44 -8.00 -4.55
CA GLU A 498 -37.24 -9.23 -4.39
C GLU A 498 -36.50 -10.58 -4.49
N ASP A 499 -35.29 -10.67 -5.05
CA ASP A 499 -34.60 -11.95 -5.23
C ASP A 499 -33.38 -12.13 -4.33
N SER A 500 -33.43 -13.11 -3.43
CA SER A 500 -32.33 -13.48 -2.54
C SER A 500 -31.72 -14.85 -2.91
N HIS A 501 -30.53 -14.85 -3.49
CA HIS A 501 -29.70 -16.07 -3.55
C HIS A 501 -28.73 -16.07 -2.36
N GLN A 502 -28.73 -17.16 -1.59
CA GLN A 502 -27.79 -17.38 -0.48
C GLN A 502 -26.71 -18.36 -0.93
N VAL A 503 -25.45 -18.01 -0.70
CA VAL A 503 -24.30 -18.89 -0.98
C VAL A 503 -23.63 -19.26 0.35
N LYS A 504 -23.46 -20.55 0.61
CA LYS A 504 -22.76 -21.08 1.79
C LYS A 504 -21.47 -21.76 1.36
N GLY A 505 -20.40 -21.54 2.11
CA GLY A 505 -19.14 -22.28 1.97
C GLY A 505 -19.23 -23.67 2.59
N ASP A 506 -18.24 -24.51 2.28
CA ASP A 506 -18.12 -25.88 2.80
C ASP A 506 -17.96 -25.93 4.33
N ASP A 507 -17.54 -24.81 4.93
CA ASP A 507 -17.43 -24.61 6.38
C ASP A 507 -18.75 -24.16 7.04
N GLY A 508 -19.83 -24.07 6.26
CA GLY A 508 -21.17 -23.68 6.70
C GLY A 508 -21.37 -22.16 6.89
N ARG A 509 -20.36 -21.33 6.59
CA ARG A 509 -20.48 -19.87 6.67
C ARG A 509 -21.18 -19.32 5.43
N PHE A 510 -22.00 -18.28 5.60
CA PHE A 510 -22.57 -17.54 4.48
C PHE A 510 -21.46 -16.74 3.78
N LEU A 511 -21.22 -17.06 2.51
CA LEU A 511 -20.33 -16.32 1.62
C LEU A 511 -21.06 -15.11 1.02
N TYR A 512 -22.37 -15.26 0.77
CA TYR A 512 -23.23 -14.21 0.24
C TYR A 512 -24.68 -14.40 0.71
N GLY A 513 -25.39 -13.30 0.96
CA GLY A 513 -26.83 -13.31 1.16
C GLY A 513 -27.33 -13.39 2.61
N GLY A 514 -26.47 -13.06 3.57
CA GLY A 514 -26.80 -12.94 5.00
C GLY A 514 -26.95 -11.50 5.50
N GLU A 515 -27.01 -10.52 4.59
CA GLU A 515 -26.97 -9.10 4.94
C GLU A 515 -28.32 -8.58 5.47
N ILE A 516 -28.27 -7.51 6.28
CA ILE A 516 -29.45 -6.77 6.75
C ILE A 516 -29.64 -5.53 5.87
N ASP A 517 -30.81 -4.89 5.92
CA ASP A 517 -31.11 -3.66 5.20
C ASP A 517 -30.06 -2.56 5.42
N CYS A 518 -29.77 -1.82 4.34
CA CYS A 518 -28.77 -0.75 4.36
C CYS A 518 -29.13 0.37 5.34
N PRO A 519 -28.20 0.78 6.23
CA PRO A 519 -28.43 1.90 7.12
C PRO A 519 -28.43 3.22 6.34
N GLU A 520 -29.18 4.22 6.81
CA GLU A 520 -29.40 5.50 6.10
C GLU A 520 -28.13 6.27 5.75
N TRP A 521 -27.07 6.15 6.56
CA TRP A 521 -25.79 6.82 6.31
C TRP A 521 -24.99 6.19 5.18
N MET A 522 -25.31 4.95 4.81
CA MET A 522 -24.63 4.25 3.73
C MET A 522 -25.28 4.70 2.41
N PRO A 523 -24.51 5.33 1.51
CA PRO A 523 -25.07 5.85 0.28
C PRO A 523 -25.72 4.71 -0.52
N ARG A 524 -27.03 4.84 -0.81
CA ARG A 524 -27.70 3.99 -1.80
C ARG A 524 -27.10 4.37 -3.14
N LYS A 525 -26.30 3.49 -3.76
CA LYS A 525 -25.59 3.68 -5.04
C LYS A 525 -25.37 5.14 -5.43
N PRO A 526 -24.15 5.66 -5.35
CA PRO A 526 -23.80 6.76 -6.23
C PRO A 526 -24.21 6.39 -7.67
N GLU A 527 -25.05 7.21 -8.32
CA GLU A 527 -24.73 7.54 -9.71
C GLU A 527 -23.30 8.03 -9.62
N THR A 528 -22.33 7.19 -10.04
CA THR A 528 -20.90 7.50 -10.10
C THR A 528 -20.50 8.65 -9.18
N PHE A 529 -20.10 8.34 -7.94
CA PHE A 529 -19.37 9.30 -7.10
C PHE A 529 -17.95 9.45 -7.70
N THR A 530 -17.87 9.69 -9.01
CA THR A 530 -16.78 10.43 -9.60
C THR A 530 -16.70 11.70 -8.81
N ILE A 531 -15.60 11.84 -8.07
CA ILE A 531 -15.21 13.03 -7.32
C ILE A 531 -15.11 14.30 -8.23
N TRP A 532 -15.44 14.17 -9.51
CA TRP A 532 -15.58 15.21 -10.52
C TRP A 532 -16.72 16.21 -10.24
N GLN A 533 -17.86 15.80 -9.69
CA GLN A 533 -19.04 16.69 -9.62
C GLN A 533 -18.99 17.75 -8.51
N THR A 534 -18.29 17.51 -7.40
CA THR A 534 -18.22 18.49 -6.29
C THR A 534 -17.35 19.71 -6.60
N VAL A 535 -16.49 19.66 -7.64
CA VAL A 535 -15.63 20.79 -8.01
C VAL A 535 -16.25 21.67 -9.11
N GLU A 536 -17.09 21.11 -9.99
CA GLU A 536 -17.80 21.91 -11.00
C GLU A 536 -18.92 22.76 -10.38
N LEU A 537 -19.65 22.21 -9.40
CA LEU A 537 -20.68 22.97 -8.67
C LEU A 537 -20.09 24.10 -7.82
N ALA A 538 -18.90 23.90 -7.23
CA ALA A 538 -18.21 24.95 -6.46
C ALA A 538 -17.62 26.09 -7.33
N LYS A 539 -17.50 25.89 -8.65
CA LYS A 539 -17.04 26.93 -9.58
C LYS A 539 -18.18 27.74 -10.21
N LEU A 540 -19.41 27.20 -10.22
CA LEU A 540 -20.58 27.87 -10.80
C LEU A 540 -21.29 28.82 -9.84
N GLU A 541 -21.09 28.68 -8.52
CA GLU A 541 -21.73 29.57 -7.53
C GLU A 541 -20.94 30.85 -7.23
N ASN A 542 -19.74 31.04 -7.79
CA ASN A 542 -18.85 32.15 -7.40
C ASN A 542 -18.47 33.13 -8.52
N ASN A 543 -19.23 33.19 -9.61
CA ASN A 543 -19.11 34.25 -10.61
C ASN A 543 -20.49 34.79 -11.00
N GLY A 544 -21.05 35.62 -10.13
CA GLY A 544 -22.12 36.53 -10.49
C GLY A 544 -21.57 37.74 -11.24
N SER A 545 -22.15 38.01 -12.40
CA SER A 545 -22.33 39.34 -13.01
C SER A 545 -21.08 40.17 -13.32
N ALA A 546 -20.70 40.21 -14.60
CA ALA A 546 -20.37 41.48 -15.27
C ALA A 546 -20.51 41.31 -16.79
N ASP A 547 -21.32 42.18 -17.38
CA ASP A 547 -21.50 42.42 -18.80
C ASP A 547 -20.16 42.52 -19.55
N TYR A 548 -20.11 42.09 -20.81
CA TYR A 548 -19.64 42.94 -21.92
C TYR A 548 -19.98 42.29 -23.27
N GLU A 549 -20.52 43.14 -24.13
CA GLU A 549 -21.06 42.89 -25.46
C GLU A 549 -20.05 42.33 -26.47
N SER A 550 -20.56 41.61 -27.47
CA SER A 550 -19.85 41.22 -28.69
C SER A 550 -19.33 42.43 -29.49
N PRO A 551 -18.42 42.21 -30.46
CA PRO A 551 -18.99 42.11 -31.80
C PRO A 551 -18.40 41.01 -32.70
N VAL A 552 -19.34 40.54 -33.51
CA VAL A 552 -19.27 39.82 -34.78
C VAL A 552 -18.23 40.40 -35.74
N VAL A 553 -17.44 39.52 -36.38
CA VAL A 553 -16.98 39.70 -37.78
C VAL A 553 -17.14 38.36 -38.49
N GLU A 554 -17.93 38.37 -39.56
CA GLU A 554 -18.22 37.27 -40.47
C GLU A 554 -17.02 36.96 -41.39
N GLN A 555 -16.71 35.65 -41.52
CA GLN A 555 -16.47 34.82 -42.73
C GLN A 555 -16.03 35.45 -44.07
N PRO A 556 -15.36 34.72 -45.00
CA PRO A 556 -15.71 33.33 -45.38
C PRO A 556 -14.58 32.36 -45.80
N GLU A 557 -15.04 31.14 -46.00
CA GLU A 557 -14.39 29.91 -46.50
C GLU A 557 -13.81 30.03 -47.92
N SER A 558 -12.82 29.17 -48.23
CA SER A 558 -12.67 28.58 -49.56
C SER A 558 -11.93 27.25 -49.49
N ASP A 559 -12.63 26.16 -49.82
CA ASP A 559 -12.06 24.89 -50.28
C ASP A 559 -11.37 25.08 -51.64
N ASP A 560 -10.18 24.50 -51.84
CA ASP A 560 -9.92 23.69 -53.04
C ASP A 560 -8.69 22.78 -52.89
N THR A 561 -8.75 21.72 -53.67
CA THR A 561 -7.96 20.51 -53.81
C THR A 561 -6.60 20.68 -54.53
N GLY A 562 -5.70 19.70 -54.34
CA GLY A 562 -4.88 19.19 -55.43
C GLY A 562 -3.39 19.58 -55.51
N ASP A 563 -2.57 18.55 -55.29
CA ASP A 563 -1.37 18.19 -56.07
C ASP A 563 0.06 18.61 -55.67
N LYS A 564 0.94 17.67 -56.03
CA LYS A 564 2.35 17.48 -55.68
C LYS A 564 3.28 18.57 -56.20
N SER A 565 4.33 18.89 -55.42
CA SER A 565 5.71 18.89 -55.94
C SER A 565 6.75 18.86 -54.81
N SER A 566 7.84 18.17 -55.12
CA SER A 566 9.04 17.89 -54.34
C SER A 566 9.99 19.08 -54.17
N THR A 567 10.65 19.17 -53.01
CA THR A 567 12.04 19.65 -52.92
C THR A 567 12.81 18.91 -51.83
N THR A 568 13.91 18.31 -52.24
CA THR A 568 14.94 17.54 -51.52
C THR A 568 15.99 18.43 -50.85
N SER A 569 16.46 18.06 -49.65
CA SER A 569 17.88 17.81 -49.24
C SER A 569 18.01 17.99 -47.72
N ALA A 570 18.24 16.93 -46.95
CA ALA A 570 19.55 16.37 -46.56
C ALA A 570 20.10 17.00 -45.27
N PHE A 571 20.13 16.22 -44.18
CA PHE A 571 21.35 15.71 -43.56
C PHE A 571 20.99 14.81 -42.38
N ASP A 572 21.18 13.51 -42.60
CA ASP A 572 21.30 12.47 -41.57
C ASP A 572 22.60 12.67 -40.77
N GLN A 573 22.56 12.39 -39.47
CA GLN A 573 23.68 11.77 -38.78
C GLN A 573 23.17 11.06 -37.51
N ASP A 574 22.97 9.76 -37.69
CA ASP A 574 22.92 8.74 -36.64
C ASP A 574 24.34 8.56 -36.10
N ASP A 575 24.53 8.72 -34.79
CA ASP A 575 25.70 8.20 -34.09
C ASP A 575 25.32 6.92 -33.35
N GLU A 576 25.64 5.81 -34.00
CA GLU A 576 25.68 4.44 -33.50
C GLU A 576 26.82 4.33 -32.48
N TRP A 577 26.50 4.04 -31.21
CA TRP A 577 27.50 3.88 -30.15
C TRP A 577 28.03 2.43 -30.12
N ASP A 578 29.34 2.29 -30.39
CA ASP A 578 30.13 1.06 -30.31
C ASP A 578 30.22 0.55 -28.85
N PRO A 579 29.95 -0.74 -28.56
CA PRO A 579 29.86 -1.27 -27.20
C PRO A 579 31.21 -1.70 -26.61
N ASN A 580 32.28 -0.89 -26.69
CA ASN A 580 33.58 -1.20 -26.07
C ASN A 580 34.37 0.02 -25.55
N ASP A 581 33.71 1.09 -25.09
CA ASP A 581 34.34 2.19 -24.33
C ASP A 581 33.76 2.36 -22.92
#